data_AF-A0A0S8GYT0-F1
#
_entry.id   AF-A0A0S8GYT0-F1
#
_cell.length_a   1.000
_cell.length_b   1.000
_cell.length_c   1.000
_cell.angle_alpha   90.00
_cell.angle_beta   90.00
_cell.angle_gamma   90.00
#
_symmetry.space_group_name_H-M   'P 1'
#
loop_
_entity.id
_entity.type
_entity.pdbx_description
1 polymer ?
#
loop_
_entity_poly.entity_id
_entity_poly.type
_entity_poly.pdbx_seq_one_letter_code
_entity_poly.pdbx_strand_id
1 'polypeptide(L)'
;MKDQNGKLPSFDLKSLEDELKKLPPPPIPADLESRLLEAIPAASVPTAPARRTGLLYRAAALAAVLVFALTALHYLNPDRFDSQNQAVESIPVVRNEEIMRTIEAETISARLLASAHILARQAGGESFARDTYQYLADFYPDTAAGREALKLIKN
;
A
#
# COMPACT_ATOMS: atom_id res chain seq x y z
N MET A 1 -33.00 -16.68 39.54
CA MET A 1 -32.17 -17.55 40.41
C MET A 1 -30.74 -17.05 40.35
N LYS A 2 -30.19 -16.53 41.46
CA LYS A 2 -28.77 -16.19 41.61
C LYS A 2 -28.03 -17.45 42.05
N ASP A 3 -26.84 -17.70 41.53
CA ASP A 3 -25.95 -18.70 42.12
C ASP A 3 -25.48 -18.22 43.51
N GLN A 4 -25.08 -19.16 44.37
CA GLN A 4 -24.79 -18.89 45.78
C GLN A 4 -23.54 -18.02 46.02
N ASN A 5 -22.88 -17.54 44.95
CA ASN A 5 -21.66 -16.72 45.01
C ASN A 5 -21.85 -15.28 44.48
N GLY A 6 -23.09 -14.87 44.17
CA GLY A 6 -23.39 -13.48 43.81
C GLY A 6 -22.72 -13.00 42.52
N LYS A 7 -22.22 -13.90 41.67
CA LYS A 7 -21.66 -13.55 40.37
C LYS A 7 -22.77 -13.66 39.32
N LEU A 8 -22.98 -12.58 38.58
CA LEU A 8 -23.84 -12.63 37.40
C LEU A 8 -23.26 -13.68 36.43
N PRO A 9 -24.09 -14.53 35.79
CA PRO A 9 -23.60 -15.49 34.82
C PRO A 9 -22.85 -14.71 33.74
N SER A 10 -21.56 -14.99 33.59
CA SER A 10 -20.72 -14.37 32.59
C SER A 10 -21.24 -14.76 31.22
N PHE A 11 -21.78 -13.79 30.48
CA PHE A 11 -22.26 -13.97 29.13
C PHE A 11 -21.06 -14.18 28.21
N ASP A 12 -20.80 -15.43 27.82
CA ASP A 12 -19.68 -15.78 26.94
C ASP A 12 -20.09 -15.60 25.47
N LEU A 13 -19.71 -14.45 24.90
CA LEU A 13 -19.98 -14.08 23.52
C LEU A 13 -19.44 -15.10 22.51
N LYS A 14 -18.34 -15.79 22.83
CA LYS A 14 -17.76 -16.81 21.96
C LYS A 14 -18.64 -18.06 21.88
N SER A 15 -19.20 -18.50 23.01
CA SER A 15 -20.11 -19.65 23.04
C SER A 15 -21.37 -19.39 22.20
N LEU A 16 -21.88 -18.15 22.21
CA LEU A 16 -23.03 -17.74 21.39
C LEU A 16 -22.69 -17.63 19.90
N GLU A 17 -21.50 -17.14 19.56
CA GLU A 17 -21.06 -17.07 18.16
C GLU A 17 -20.89 -18.47 17.56
N ASP A 18 -20.34 -19.42 18.33
CA ASP A 18 -20.18 -20.81 17.92
C ASP A 18 -21.51 -21.56 17.84
N GLU A 19 -22.52 -21.18 18.64
CA GLU A 19 -23.90 -21.68 18.52
C GLU A 19 -24.62 -21.11 17.29
N LEU A 20 -24.46 -19.82 17.01
CA LEU A 20 -25.09 -19.17 15.84
C LEU A 20 -24.54 -19.71 14.52
N LYS A 21 -23.24 -20.05 14.44
CA LYS A 21 -22.64 -20.65 13.24
C LYS A 21 -23.11 -22.07 12.95
N LYS A 22 -23.62 -22.78 13.96
CA LYS A 22 -24.16 -24.14 13.80
C LYS A 22 -25.61 -24.16 13.34
N LEU A 23 -26.30 -23.02 13.39
CA LEU A 23 -27.67 -22.94 12.89
C LEU A 23 -27.64 -22.92 11.35
N PRO A 24 -28.51 -23.71 10.69
CA PRO A 24 -28.62 -23.67 9.24
C PRO A 24 -29.05 -22.26 8.81
N PRO A 25 -28.50 -21.74 7.70
CA PRO A 25 -28.89 -20.42 7.21
C PRO A 25 -30.40 -20.39 6.98
N PRO A 26 -31.08 -19.31 7.39
CA PRO A 26 -32.53 -19.23 7.22
C PRO A 26 -32.86 -19.34 5.72
N PRO A 27 -33.93 -20.07 5.36
CA PRO A 27 -34.32 -20.18 3.96
C PRO A 27 -34.64 -18.79 3.44
N ILE A 28 -33.85 -18.35 2.45
CA ILE A 28 -34.07 -17.08 1.77
C ILE A 28 -35.31 -17.29 0.86
N PRO A 29 -36.44 -16.60 1.10
CA PRO A 29 -37.58 -16.70 0.21
C PRO A 29 -37.18 -16.30 -1.21
N ALA A 30 -37.57 -17.07 -2.22
CA ALA A 30 -37.19 -16.82 -3.61
C ALA A 30 -37.70 -15.46 -4.14
N ASP A 31 -38.64 -14.83 -3.44
CA ASP A 31 -39.17 -13.50 -3.75
C ASP A 31 -38.34 -12.35 -3.15
N LEU A 32 -37.28 -12.61 -2.38
CA LEU A 32 -36.50 -11.56 -1.73
C LEU A 32 -35.79 -10.68 -2.76
N GLU A 33 -35.26 -11.27 -3.82
CA GLU A 33 -34.61 -10.52 -4.89
C GLU A 33 -35.59 -9.64 -5.65
N SER A 34 -36.80 -10.15 -5.94
CA SER A 34 -37.84 -9.37 -6.60
C SER A 34 -38.39 -8.27 -5.70
N ARG A 35 -38.59 -8.52 -4.40
CA ARG A 35 -39.03 -7.50 -3.44
C ARG A 35 -37.96 -6.45 -3.18
N LEU A 36 -36.68 -6.80 -3.22
CA LEU A 36 -35.57 -5.85 -3.14
C LEU A 36 -35.52 -4.97 -4.39
N LEU A 37 -35.74 -5.53 -5.58
CA LEU A 37 -35.80 -4.76 -6.83
C LEU A 37 -37.04 -3.86 -6.91
N GLU A 38 -38.18 -4.32 -6.38
CA GLU A 38 -39.44 -3.57 -6.37
C GLU A 38 -39.46 -2.47 -5.30
N ALA A 39 -38.70 -2.66 -4.21
CA ALA A 39 -38.51 -1.65 -3.16
C ALA A 39 -37.52 -0.53 -3.54
N ILE A 40 -36.86 -0.59 -4.72
CA ILE A 40 -36.11 0.53 -5.26
C ILE A 40 -37.13 1.45 -5.95
N PRO A 41 -37.50 2.60 -5.35
CA PRO A 41 -38.46 3.47 -5.98
C PRO A 41 -37.89 3.97 -7.31
N ALA A 42 -38.59 3.64 -8.41
CA ALA A 42 -38.31 4.17 -9.76
C ALA A 42 -38.46 5.71 -9.84
N ALA A 43 -38.74 6.39 -8.74
CA ALA A 43 -38.99 7.82 -8.64
C ALA A 43 -37.97 8.50 -7.73
N SER A 44 -36.78 8.79 -8.26
CA SER A 44 -36.11 10.08 -8.09
C SER A 44 -34.77 10.07 -8.81
N VAL A 45 -34.84 10.24 -10.13
CA VAL A 45 -33.81 11.01 -10.84
C VAL A 45 -33.68 12.35 -10.09
N PRO A 46 -32.55 12.68 -9.45
CA PRO A 46 -32.41 13.97 -8.82
C PRO A 46 -32.10 15.01 -9.90
N THR A 47 -33.13 15.63 -10.46
CA THR A 47 -33.02 16.98 -11.00
C THR A 47 -32.81 17.92 -9.81
N ALA A 48 -31.55 18.19 -9.45
CA ALA A 48 -31.23 19.06 -8.31
C ALA A 48 -29.96 19.90 -8.52
N PRO A 49 -30.08 21.17 -8.96
CA PRO A 49 -28.96 22.13 -8.91
C PRO A 49 -28.64 22.62 -7.48
N ALA A 50 -29.44 22.30 -6.45
CA ALA A 50 -29.32 22.91 -5.12
C ALA A 50 -28.35 22.22 -4.13
N ARG A 51 -27.97 20.95 -4.32
CA ARG A 51 -27.03 20.25 -3.41
C ARG A 51 -25.56 20.48 -3.77
N ARG A 52 -25.25 20.80 -5.03
CA ARG A 52 -23.88 21.09 -5.46
C ARG A 52 -23.37 22.42 -4.90
N THR A 53 -24.22 23.45 -4.88
CA THR A 53 -23.84 24.76 -4.34
C THR A 53 -23.43 24.68 -2.87
N GLY A 54 -24.22 24.01 -2.01
CA GLY A 54 -23.88 23.86 -0.59
C GLY A 54 -22.56 23.11 -0.34
N LEU A 55 -22.24 22.09 -1.15
CA LEU A 55 -20.96 21.38 -1.07
C LEU A 55 -19.80 22.26 -1.57
N LEU A 56 -20.01 23.01 -2.64
CA LEU A 56 -19.03 23.94 -3.20
C LEU A 56 -18.72 25.10 -2.24
N TYR A 57 -19.73 25.65 -1.54
CA TYR A 57 -19.50 26.69 -0.53
C TYR A 57 -18.74 26.16 0.69
N ARG A 58 -19.01 24.91 1.12
CA ARG A 58 -18.24 24.27 2.20
C ARG A 58 -16.80 23.98 1.78
N ALA A 59 -16.60 23.50 0.55
CA ALA A 59 -15.26 23.28 -0.01
C ALA A 59 -14.50 24.60 -0.17
N ALA A 60 -15.17 25.65 -0.66
CA ALA A 60 -14.58 26.99 -0.80
C ALA A 60 -14.23 27.62 0.54
N ALA A 61 -15.09 27.48 1.56
CA ALA A 61 -14.81 27.96 2.91
C ALA A 61 -13.61 27.22 3.53
N LEU A 62 -13.52 25.89 3.37
CA LEU A 62 -12.36 25.11 3.81
C LEU A 62 -11.08 25.54 3.09
N ALA A 63 -11.14 25.72 1.77
CA ALA A 63 -10.02 26.19 0.98
C ALA A 63 -9.55 27.58 1.41
N ALA A 64 -10.49 28.50 1.69
CA ALA A 64 -10.16 29.84 2.17
C ALA A 64 -9.50 29.82 3.55
N VAL A 65 -9.97 28.98 4.48
CA VAL A 65 -9.34 28.81 5.80
C VAL A 65 -7.92 28.22 5.66
N LEU A 66 -7.73 27.25 4.76
CA LEU A 66 -6.42 26.66 4.47
C LEU A 66 -5.46 27.68 3.88
N VAL A 67 -5.90 28.46 2.89
CA VAL A 67 -5.09 29.52 2.28
C VAL A 67 -4.73 30.56 3.34
N PHE A 68 -5.69 31.02 4.16
CA PHE A 68 -5.41 31.98 5.22
C PHE A 68 -4.40 31.43 6.25
N ALA A 69 -4.55 30.18 6.66
CA ALA A 69 -3.63 29.52 7.59
C ALA A 69 -2.22 29.38 7.01
N LEU A 70 -2.10 29.01 5.73
CA LEU A 70 -0.81 28.90 5.04
C LEU A 70 -0.14 30.27 4.88
N THR A 71 -0.90 31.31 4.51
CA THR A 71 -0.39 32.68 4.39
C THR A 71 0.03 33.25 5.74
N ALA A 72 -0.76 33.01 6.80
CA ALA A 72 -0.41 33.42 8.16
C ALA A 72 0.85 32.70 8.64
N LEU A 73 0.97 31.39 8.38
CA LEU A 73 2.16 30.61 8.73
C LEU A 73 3.42 31.12 8.01
N HIS A 74 3.29 31.49 6.73
CA HIS A 74 4.36 32.09 5.94
C HIS A 74 4.80 33.45 6.52
N TYR A 75 3.85 34.31 6.92
CA TYR A 75 4.16 35.62 7.48
C TYR A 75 4.82 35.54 8.86
N LEU A 76 4.44 34.56 9.69
CA LEU A 76 5.07 34.35 11.01
C LEU A 76 6.42 33.62 10.93
N ASN A 77 6.72 32.91 9.83
CA ASN A 77 7.97 32.16 9.65
C ASN A 77 8.53 32.34 8.23
N PRO A 78 8.94 33.56 7.83
CA PRO A 78 9.47 33.80 6.48
C PRO A 78 10.72 32.95 6.20
N ASP A 79 11.58 32.79 7.20
CA ASP A 79 12.87 32.06 7.07
C ASP A 79 12.72 30.57 6.73
N ARG A 80 11.56 29.95 7.03
CA ARG A 80 11.35 28.52 6.74
C ARG A 80 11.04 28.25 5.26
N PHE A 81 10.52 29.25 4.55
CA PHE A 81 10.11 29.10 3.15
C PHE A 81 11.13 29.69 2.16
N ASP A 82 12.08 30.50 2.62
CA ASP A 82 13.20 30.99 1.80
C ASP A 82 14.29 29.94 1.51
N SER A 83 14.15 28.73 2.08
CA SER A 83 15.11 27.63 1.86
C SER A 83 15.06 26.99 0.47
N GLN A 84 14.16 27.40 -0.43
CA GLN A 84 14.15 26.92 -1.83
C GLN A 84 15.09 27.67 -2.78
N ASN A 85 15.71 28.77 -2.34
CA ASN A 85 16.77 29.46 -3.09
C ASN A 85 18.17 29.11 -2.58
N GLN A 86 18.35 27.96 -1.91
CA GLN A 86 19.68 27.35 -1.91
C GLN A 86 20.00 27.04 -3.36
N ALA A 87 20.97 27.78 -3.90
CA ALA A 87 21.60 27.48 -5.15
C ALA A 87 21.77 25.98 -5.24
N VAL A 88 21.05 25.36 -6.19
CA VAL A 88 21.39 24.02 -6.66
C VAL A 88 22.79 24.19 -7.23
N GLU A 89 23.77 23.99 -6.37
CA GLU A 89 25.15 23.76 -6.76
C GLU A 89 25.01 22.69 -7.83
N SER A 90 25.27 23.07 -9.08
CA SER A 90 25.10 22.17 -10.21
C SER A 90 26.01 20.97 -9.96
N ILE A 91 25.43 19.91 -9.37
CA ILE A 91 26.07 18.62 -9.27
C ILE A 91 26.41 18.32 -10.73
N PRO A 92 27.70 18.22 -11.09
CA PRO A 92 28.09 18.11 -12.48
C PRO A 92 27.32 16.92 -13.06
N VAL A 93 26.57 17.15 -14.13
CA VAL A 93 25.61 16.18 -14.72
C VAL A 93 26.24 14.79 -14.92
N VAL A 94 27.56 14.76 -15.14
CA VAL A 94 28.40 13.54 -15.18
C VAL A 94 28.27 12.67 -13.93
N ARG A 95 28.24 13.25 -12.72
CA ARG A 95 28.10 12.53 -11.44
C ARG A 95 26.70 11.90 -11.30
N ASN A 96 25.67 12.51 -11.87
CA ASN A 96 24.31 11.97 -11.82
C ASN A 96 24.13 10.77 -12.77
N GLU A 97 24.73 10.79 -13.95
CA GLU A 97 24.67 9.65 -14.88
C GLU A 97 25.40 8.42 -14.33
N GLU A 98 26.55 8.62 -13.68
CA GLU A 98 27.31 7.54 -13.05
C GLU A 98 26.55 6.95 -11.84
N ILE A 99 25.93 7.80 -11.02
CA ILE A 99 25.08 7.35 -9.91
C ILE A 99 23.88 6.56 -10.44
N MET A 100 23.20 7.04 -11.48
CA MET A 100 22.05 6.35 -12.06
C MET A 100 22.44 4.99 -12.66
N ARG A 101 23.56 4.91 -13.39
CA ARG A 101 24.08 3.63 -13.90
C ARG A 101 24.41 2.65 -12.78
N THR A 102 24.98 3.14 -11.68
CA THR A 102 25.29 2.30 -10.51
C THR A 102 24.01 1.78 -9.86
N ILE A 103 22.99 2.63 -9.72
CA ILE A 103 21.67 2.25 -9.18
C ILE A 103 20.99 1.22 -10.09
N GLU A 104 21.05 1.40 -11.41
CA GLU A 104 20.49 0.47 -12.38
C GLU A 104 21.19 -0.90 -12.31
N ALA A 105 22.52 -0.92 -12.27
CA ALA A 105 23.30 -2.13 -12.14
C ALA A 105 22.99 -2.89 -10.84
N GLU A 106 22.88 -2.19 -9.70
CA GLU A 106 22.43 -2.76 -8.43
C GLU A 106 21.01 -3.34 -8.54
N THR A 107 20.08 -2.60 -9.12
CA THR A 107 18.67 -3.03 -9.22
C THR A 107 18.52 -4.26 -10.12
N ILE A 108 19.19 -4.28 -11.27
CA ILE A 108 19.15 -5.39 -12.22
C ILE A 108 19.79 -6.64 -11.61
N SER A 109 20.99 -6.49 -11.04
CA SER A 109 21.73 -7.62 -10.44
C SER A 109 20.99 -8.22 -9.24
N ALA A 110 20.37 -7.40 -8.38
CA ALA A 110 19.55 -7.86 -7.27
C ALA A 110 18.32 -8.65 -7.73
N ARG A 111 17.63 -8.20 -8.79
CA ARG A 111 16.48 -8.92 -9.36
C ARG A 111 16.89 -10.27 -9.95
N LEU A 112 18.00 -10.32 -10.68
CA LEU A 112 18.56 -11.55 -11.23
C LEU A 112 18.91 -12.55 -10.12
N LEU A 113 19.56 -12.09 -9.04
CA LEU A 113 19.90 -12.94 -7.91
C LEU A 113 18.65 -13.50 -7.22
N ALA A 114 17.64 -12.65 -6.99
CA ALA A 114 16.38 -13.09 -6.39
C ALA A 114 15.67 -14.15 -7.26
N SER A 115 15.62 -13.95 -8.57
CA SER A 115 15.06 -14.92 -9.52
C SER A 115 15.84 -16.24 -9.51
N ALA A 116 17.17 -16.19 -9.49
CA ALA A 116 18.02 -17.38 -9.38
C ALA A 116 17.73 -18.16 -8.09
N HIS A 117 17.57 -17.48 -6.96
CA HIS A 117 17.22 -18.14 -5.69
C HIS A 117 15.86 -18.82 -5.71
N ILE A 118 14.85 -18.20 -6.34
CA ILE A 118 13.52 -18.78 -6.47
C ILE A 118 13.58 -20.02 -7.37
N LEU A 119 14.27 -19.93 -8.51
CA LEU A 119 14.37 -21.02 -9.48
C LEU A 119 15.25 -22.16 -8.97
N ALA A 120 16.29 -21.89 -8.17
CA ALA A 120 17.12 -22.93 -7.54
C ALA A 120 16.31 -23.91 -6.66
N ARG A 121 15.12 -23.51 -6.19
CA ARG A 121 14.24 -24.36 -5.36
C ARG A 121 13.28 -25.20 -6.20
N GLN A 122 13.24 -25.01 -7.50
CA GLN A 122 12.39 -25.76 -8.43
C GLN A 122 13.19 -26.91 -9.04
N ALA A 123 12.53 -28.04 -9.28
CA ALA A 123 13.17 -29.20 -9.89
C ALA A 123 13.72 -28.84 -11.28
N GLY A 124 15.03 -28.99 -11.48
CA GLY A 124 15.72 -28.67 -12.73
C GLY A 124 16.15 -27.21 -12.87
N GLY A 125 15.91 -26.36 -11.86
CA GLY A 125 16.33 -24.95 -11.86
C GLY A 125 17.75 -24.72 -11.33
N GLU A 126 18.44 -25.76 -10.87
CA GLU A 126 19.77 -25.64 -10.25
C GLU A 126 20.85 -25.20 -11.24
N SER A 127 20.79 -25.69 -12.49
CA SER A 127 21.72 -25.28 -13.54
C SER A 127 21.54 -23.81 -13.90
N PHE A 128 20.29 -23.37 -14.11
CA PHE A 128 19.99 -21.96 -14.36
C PHE A 128 20.45 -21.06 -13.23
N ALA A 129 20.21 -21.46 -11.98
CA ALA A 129 20.64 -20.68 -10.82
C ALA A 129 22.17 -20.57 -10.77
N ARG A 130 22.89 -21.68 -11.01
CA ARG A 130 24.37 -21.69 -11.06
C ARG A 130 24.90 -20.78 -12.17
N ASP A 131 24.36 -20.89 -13.37
CA ASP A 131 24.76 -20.05 -14.51
C ASP A 131 24.48 -18.57 -14.23
N THR A 132 23.34 -18.27 -13.59
CA THR A 132 22.99 -16.91 -13.20
C THR A 132 23.93 -16.38 -12.11
N TYR A 133 24.30 -17.19 -11.12
CA TYR A 133 25.29 -16.77 -10.12
C TYR A 133 26.65 -16.48 -10.78
N GLN A 134 27.10 -17.36 -11.69
CA GLN A 134 28.35 -17.15 -12.43
C GLN A 134 28.31 -15.86 -13.24
N TYR A 135 27.23 -15.62 -13.98
CA TYR A 135 27.01 -14.38 -14.72
C TYR A 135 27.06 -13.14 -13.81
N LEU A 136 26.41 -13.18 -12.64
CA LEU A 136 26.44 -12.07 -11.69
C LEU A 136 27.85 -11.82 -11.12
N ALA A 137 28.60 -12.88 -10.84
CA ALA A 137 29.97 -12.79 -10.36
C ALA A 137 30.92 -12.19 -11.43
N ASP A 138 30.72 -12.53 -12.70
CA ASP A 138 31.60 -12.10 -13.79
C ASP A 138 31.27 -10.69 -14.30
N PHE A 139 29.98 -10.35 -14.42
CA PHE A 139 29.54 -9.09 -15.04
C PHE A 139 29.16 -7.99 -14.04
N TYR A 140 28.85 -8.35 -12.79
CA TYR A 140 28.47 -7.40 -11.73
C TYR A 140 29.25 -7.61 -10.42
N PRO A 141 30.60 -7.80 -10.45
CA PRO A 141 31.38 -8.15 -9.26
C PRO A 141 31.30 -7.10 -8.14
N ASP A 142 31.10 -5.83 -8.52
CA ASP A 142 31.08 -4.70 -7.60
C ASP A 142 29.71 -4.45 -6.95
N THR A 143 28.66 -5.16 -7.38
CA THR A 143 27.32 -5.04 -6.73
C THR A 143 27.20 -5.97 -5.53
N ALA A 144 26.27 -5.67 -4.62
CA ALA A 144 25.97 -6.55 -3.50
C ALA A 144 25.57 -7.95 -3.97
N ALA A 145 24.79 -8.02 -5.05
CA ALA A 145 24.33 -9.27 -5.63
C ALA A 145 25.47 -10.10 -6.26
N GLY A 146 26.42 -9.47 -6.96
CA GLY A 146 27.58 -10.17 -7.51
C GLY A 146 28.50 -10.74 -6.43
N ARG A 147 28.72 -9.99 -5.35
CA ARG A 147 29.47 -10.49 -4.18
C ARG A 147 28.80 -11.68 -3.51
N GLU A 148 27.47 -11.66 -3.40
CA GLU A 148 26.71 -12.76 -2.84
C GLU A 148 26.75 -13.99 -3.76
N ALA A 149 26.54 -13.80 -5.06
CA ALA A 149 26.69 -14.85 -6.07
C ALA A 149 28.07 -15.53 -6.01
N LEU A 150 29.13 -14.73 -5.85
CA LEU A 150 30.51 -15.24 -5.74
C LEU A 150 30.74 -16.10 -4.48
N LYS A 151 30.00 -15.84 -3.39
CA LYS A 151 30.00 -16.72 -2.21
C LYS A 151 29.24 -18.02 -2.47
N LEU A 152 28.12 -17.95 -3.19
CA LEU A 152 27.28 -19.11 -3.51
C LEU A 152 27.94 -20.08 -4.49
N ILE A 153 28.82 -19.61 -5.37
CA ILE A 153 29.60 -20.47 -6.29
C ILE A 153 30.71 -21.23 -5.55
N LYS A 154 31.26 -20.64 -4.48
CA LYS A 154 32.39 -21.21 -3.72
C LYS A 154 31.97 -22.27 -2.69
N ASN A 155 30.69 -22.33 -2.35
CA ASN A 155 30.10 -23.27 -1.40
C ASN A 155 29.39 -24.42 -2.14
#